data_AF-A0AAW0EC60-F1
#
_entry.id   AF-A0AAW0EC60-F1
#
_cell.length_a   1.000
_cell.length_b   1.000
_cell.length_c   1.000
_cell.angle_alpha   90.00
_cell.angle_beta   90.00
_cell.angle_gamma   90.00
#
_symmetry.space_group_name_H-M   'P 1'
#
loop_
_entity.id
_entity.type
_entity.pdbx_description
1 polymer ?
#
loop_
_entity_poly.entity_id
_entity_poly.type
_entity_poly.pdbx_seq_one_letter_code
_entity_poly.pdbx_strand_id
1 'polypeptide(L)'
;MSTRGSLASGSYTESAVQMARAHRDFVVGFIAQRRMDGVGAGPDDVTAEEDFLILTPGVGLDTKGDGMGQQYRTPREVVLESGCDVIIVGRGIYGKDPTLVDDIVAQAKRYKAEGWAAYLDRIESV
;
A
#
# COMPACT_ATOMS: atom_id res chain seq x y z
N MET A 1 6.62 3.42 -6.61
CA MET A 1 6.35 1.96 -6.72
C MET A 1 7.20 1.19 -5.69
N SER A 2 6.96 -0.11 -5.49
CA SER A 2 7.72 -0.96 -4.54
C SER A 2 9.06 -1.48 -5.08
N THR A 3 9.35 -1.25 -6.35
CA THR A 3 10.56 -1.74 -7.02
C THR A 3 11.71 -0.77 -6.83
N ARG A 4 12.92 -1.31 -6.64
CA ARG A 4 14.14 -0.50 -6.59
C ARG A 4 14.33 0.28 -7.91
N GLY A 5 14.65 1.56 -7.82
CA GLY A 5 14.89 2.41 -9.00
C GLY A 5 13.61 2.94 -9.68
N SER A 6 12.45 2.86 -9.01
CA SER A 6 11.19 3.42 -9.50
C SER A 6 11.31 4.91 -9.87
N LEU A 7 10.92 5.27 -11.10
CA LEU A 7 10.83 6.67 -11.56
C LEU A 7 9.54 7.39 -11.12
N ALA A 8 8.59 6.65 -10.54
CA ALA A 8 7.38 7.23 -9.95
C ALA A 8 7.70 7.91 -8.60
N SER A 9 8.36 9.07 -8.67
CA SER A 9 8.79 9.89 -7.55
C SER A 9 8.72 11.39 -7.90
N GLY A 10 8.85 12.26 -6.89
CA GLY A 10 8.86 13.72 -7.09
C GLY A 10 7.67 14.24 -7.88
N SER A 11 7.94 15.04 -8.91
CA SER A 11 6.93 15.69 -9.75
C SER A 11 6.00 14.70 -10.46
N TYR A 12 6.48 13.51 -10.82
CA TYR A 12 5.62 12.48 -11.41
C TYR A 12 4.49 12.09 -10.45
N THR A 13 4.84 11.90 -9.18
CA THR A 13 3.89 11.53 -8.13
C THR A 13 2.91 12.67 -7.86
N GLU A 14 3.38 13.91 -7.84
CA GLU A 14 2.54 15.11 -7.66
C GLU A 14 1.50 15.22 -8.79
N SER A 15 1.92 15.07 -10.05
CA SER A 15 1.01 15.11 -11.20
C SER A 15 -0.02 13.97 -11.17
N ALA A 16 0.36 12.78 -10.71
CA ALA A 16 -0.57 11.67 -10.58
C ALA A 16 -1.66 11.95 -9.51
N VAL A 17 -1.30 12.58 -8.40
CA VAL A 17 -2.26 12.96 -7.35
C VAL A 17 -3.18 14.08 -7.82
N GLN A 18 -2.66 15.09 -8.54
CA GLN A 18 -3.47 16.14 -9.13
C GLN A 18 -4.49 15.59 -10.14
N MET A 19 -4.09 14.60 -10.95
CA MET A 19 -5.00 13.94 -11.88
C MET A 19 -6.13 13.19 -11.14
N ALA A 20 -5.81 12.49 -10.05
CA ALA A 20 -6.83 11.84 -9.22
C ALA A 20 -7.78 12.86 -8.58
N ARG A 21 -7.27 13.99 -8.07
CA ARG A 21 -8.09 15.09 -7.51
C ARG A 21 -9.07 15.67 -8.53
N ALA A 22 -8.69 15.73 -9.80
CA ALA A 22 -9.54 16.24 -10.87
C ALA A 22 -10.65 15.26 -11.28
N HIS A 23 -10.58 13.99 -10.86
CA HIS A 23 -11.47 12.91 -11.29
C HIS A 23 -11.97 12.05 -10.12
N ARG A 24 -12.31 12.68 -8.98
CA ARG A 24 -12.73 11.98 -7.74
C ARG A 24 -14.03 11.16 -7.88
N ASP A 25 -14.84 11.44 -8.89
CA ASP A 25 -16.04 10.69 -9.23
C ASP A 25 -15.74 9.31 -9.84
N PHE A 26 -14.50 9.10 -10.29
CA PHE A 26 -14.07 7.86 -10.94
C PHE A 26 -12.81 7.25 -10.29
N VAL A 27 -11.85 8.08 -9.91
CA VAL A 27 -10.59 7.64 -9.29
C VAL A 27 -10.79 7.45 -7.80
N VAL A 28 -10.76 6.20 -7.36
CA VAL A 28 -10.99 5.80 -5.95
C VAL A 28 -9.74 5.85 -5.07
N GLY A 29 -8.54 5.96 -5.65
CA GLY A 29 -7.31 5.87 -4.88
C GLY A 29 -6.06 5.58 -5.69
N PHE A 30 -5.02 5.10 -5.00
CA PHE A 30 -3.68 4.95 -5.54
C PHE A 30 -3.06 3.59 -5.25
N ILE A 31 -2.22 3.15 -6.19
CA ILE A 31 -1.15 2.18 -5.90
C ILE A 31 0.06 2.95 -5.39
N ALA A 32 0.28 2.96 -4.07
CA ALA A 32 1.33 3.76 -3.45
C ALA A 32 2.02 3.05 -2.27
N GLN A 33 3.13 3.63 -1.81
CA GLN A 33 3.93 3.09 -0.69
C GLN A 33 3.77 3.90 0.61
N ARG A 34 2.97 4.97 0.58
CA ARG A 34 2.62 5.82 1.72
C ARG A 34 1.32 6.56 1.44
N ARG A 35 0.73 7.15 2.49
CA ARG A 35 -0.38 8.10 2.39
C ARG A 35 -0.08 9.22 1.41
N MET A 36 -1.07 9.59 0.59
CA MET A 36 -0.91 10.49 -0.57
C MET A 36 -1.56 11.86 -0.37
N ASP A 37 -2.20 12.05 0.77
CA ASP A 37 -3.02 13.22 1.07
C ASP A 37 -2.16 14.48 1.07
N GLY A 38 -2.65 15.54 0.43
CA GLY A 38 -1.93 16.81 0.29
C GLY A 38 -0.67 16.79 -0.60
N VAL A 39 -0.28 15.64 -1.17
CA VAL A 39 0.89 15.58 -2.07
C VAL A 39 0.61 16.39 -3.33
N GLY A 40 1.51 17.32 -3.67
CA GLY A 40 1.38 18.18 -4.85
C GLY A 40 0.19 19.15 -4.80
N ALA A 41 -0.37 19.40 -3.61
CA ALA A 41 -1.45 20.36 -3.43
C ALA A 41 -0.92 21.80 -3.53
N GLY A 42 -1.60 22.62 -4.32
CA GLY A 42 -1.41 24.06 -4.37
C GLY A 42 -2.14 24.80 -3.24
N PRO A 43 -1.95 26.13 -3.12
CA PRO A 43 -2.58 26.94 -2.07
C PRO A 43 -4.11 26.89 -2.07
N ASP A 44 -4.70 26.69 -3.25
CA ASP A 44 -6.16 26.71 -3.45
C ASP A 44 -6.78 25.29 -3.46
N ASP A 45 -5.97 24.23 -3.31
CA ASP A 45 -6.46 22.85 -3.34
C ASP A 45 -7.16 22.49 -2.02
N VAL A 46 -8.39 21.95 -2.11
CA VAL A 46 -9.12 21.40 -0.97
C VAL A 46 -8.63 19.98 -0.69
N THR A 47 -7.78 19.84 0.31
CA THR A 47 -7.18 18.57 0.75
C THR A 47 -7.90 17.92 1.93
N ALA A 48 -8.67 18.68 2.71
CA ALA A 48 -9.39 18.19 3.89
C ALA A 48 -10.48 17.15 3.58
N GLU A 49 -10.92 17.10 2.31
CA GLU A 49 -11.94 16.16 1.82
C GLU A 49 -11.33 15.01 1.01
N GLU A 50 -10.00 14.82 1.06
CA GLU A 50 -9.37 13.69 0.39
C GLU A 50 -9.64 12.39 1.13
N ASP A 51 -10.37 11.50 0.47
CA ASP A 51 -10.66 10.15 0.96
C ASP A 51 -10.24 9.09 -0.08
N PHE A 52 -8.99 9.19 -0.50
CA PHE A 52 -8.40 8.24 -1.45
C PHE A 52 -7.95 6.97 -0.75
N LEU A 53 -8.34 5.81 -1.27
CA LEU A 53 -7.83 4.52 -0.81
C LEU A 53 -6.36 4.33 -1.22
N ILE A 54 -5.54 3.89 -0.27
CA ILE A 54 -4.14 3.56 -0.55
C ILE A 54 -3.94 2.04 -0.55
N LEU A 55 -3.75 1.48 -1.74
CA LEU A 55 -3.48 0.06 -1.93
C LEU A 55 -1.98 -0.14 -2.17
N THR A 56 -1.33 -0.94 -1.33
CA THR A 56 0.13 -1.04 -1.29
C THR A 56 0.62 -2.44 -1.65
N PRO A 57 1.29 -2.60 -2.80
CA PRO A 57 2.00 -3.83 -3.16
C PRO A 57 3.39 -3.87 -2.53
N GLY A 58 4.06 -5.03 -2.68
CA GLY A 58 5.37 -5.23 -2.08
C GLY A 58 5.27 -5.44 -0.57
N VAL A 59 4.26 -6.20 -0.14
CA VAL A 59 4.08 -6.57 1.26
C VAL A 59 4.52 -8.01 1.48
N GLY A 60 5.28 -8.25 2.55
CA GLY A 60 5.80 -9.57 2.91
C GLY A 60 6.19 -9.64 4.39
N LEU A 61 5.92 -10.78 5.03
CA LEU A 61 6.26 -11.02 6.44
C LEU A 61 7.64 -11.66 6.62
N ASP A 62 8.01 -12.58 5.71
CA ASP A 62 9.14 -13.48 5.95
C ASP A 62 10.42 -13.10 5.16
N THR A 63 10.30 -12.26 4.12
CA THR A 63 11.43 -11.83 3.28
C THR A 63 11.43 -10.33 3.07
N LYS A 64 12.62 -9.73 2.94
CA LYS A 64 12.80 -8.27 2.74
C LYS A 64 12.94 -7.85 1.27
N GLY A 65 13.05 -8.80 0.35
CA GLY A 65 13.07 -8.55 -1.08
C GLY A 65 13.25 -9.83 -1.88
N ASP A 66 13.26 -9.70 -3.21
CA ASP A 66 13.66 -10.77 -4.12
C ASP A 66 14.93 -10.40 -4.90
N GLY A 67 15.52 -11.40 -5.57
CA GLY A 67 16.69 -11.20 -6.43
C GLY A 67 16.42 -10.39 -7.71
N MET A 68 15.19 -9.88 -7.90
CA MET A 68 14.74 -9.16 -9.09
C MET A 68 14.30 -7.72 -8.77
N GLY A 69 14.65 -7.20 -7.60
CA GLY A 69 14.47 -5.79 -7.25
C GLY A 69 13.14 -5.45 -6.56
N GLN A 70 12.30 -6.45 -6.25
CA GLN A 70 11.17 -6.25 -5.36
C GLN A 70 11.67 -5.99 -3.94
N GLN A 71 11.12 -4.96 -3.30
CA GLN A 71 11.33 -4.68 -1.89
C GLN A 71 10.05 -5.04 -1.14
N TYR A 72 10.21 -5.70 0.01
CA TYR A 72 9.08 -6.09 0.85
C TYR A 72 9.08 -5.31 2.15
N ARG A 73 7.89 -4.86 2.52
CA ARG A 73 7.59 -4.21 3.80
C ARG A 73 6.54 -5.03 4.54
N THR A 74 6.59 -4.99 5.86
CA THR A 74 5.62 -5.68 6.71
C THR A 74 4.26 -4.96 6.68
N PRO A 75 3.15 -5.66 6.98
CA PRO A 75 1.84 -5.02 7.13
C PRO A 75 1.86 -3.86 8.13
N ARG A 76 2.62 -3.96 9.23
CA ARG A 76 2.79 -2.88 10.21
C ARG A 76 3.44 -1.64 9.60
N GLU A 77 4.58 -1.77 8.93
CA GLU A 77 5.25 -0.64 8.28
C GLU A 77 4.35 0.05 7.23
N VAL A 78 3.52 -0.73 6.53
CA VAL A 78 2.67 -0.22 5.45
C VAL A 78 1.41 0.46 6.00
N VAL A 79 0.67 -0.23 6.87
CA VAL A 79 -0.64 0.22 7.33
C VAL A 79 -0.51 1.25 8.44
N LEU A 80 0.25 0.93 9.49
CA LEU A 80 0.42 1.78 10.67
C LEU A 80 1.37 2.94 10.37
N GLU A 81 2.63 2.64 10.04
CA GLU A 81 3.68 3.67 9.96
C GLU A 81 3.56 4.55 8.71
N SER A 82 3.00 4.02 7.62
CA SER A 82 2.86 4.74 6.35
C SER A 82 1.44 5.14 5.99
N GLY A 83 0.47 4.84 6.86
CA GLY A 83 -0.93 5.27 6.68
C GLY A 83 -1.63 4.67 5.46
N CYS A 84 -1.23 3.49 4.99
CA CYS A 84 -1.87 2.84 3.84
C CYS A 84 -3.09 2.00 4.29
N ASP A 85 -4.04 1.72 3.40
CA ASP A 85 -5.32 1.12 3.80
C ASP A 85 -5.42 -0.37 3.48
N VAL A 86 -4.88 -0.79 2.33
CA VAL A 86 -4.99 -2.17 1.85
C VAL A 86 -3.62 -2.71 1.46
N ILE A 87 -3.27 -3.87 1.99
CA ILE A 87 -2.07 -4.60 1.58
C ILE A 87 -2.35 -5.49 0.35
N ILE A 88 -1.47 -5.46 -0.64
CA ILE A 88 -1.50 -6.36 -1.80
C ILE A 88 -0.35 -7.35 -1.66
N VAL A 89 -0.71 -8.61 -1.41
CA VAL A 89 0.24 -9.71 -1.16
C VAL A 89 0.11 -10.77 -2.26
N GLY A 90 1.24 -11.09 -2.90
CA GLY A 90 1.32 -12.13 -3.92
C GLY A 90 1.98 -13.40 -3.39
N ARG A 91 3.25 -13.61 -3.77
CA ARG A 91 4.08 -14.79 -3.42
C ARG A 91 4.14 -15.09 -1.92
N GLY A 92 3.93 -14.10 -1.05
CA GLY A 92 3.83 -14.31 0.39
C GLY A 92 2.63 -15.18 0.81
N ILE A 93 1.56 -15.23 0.01
CA ILE A 93 0.38 -16.07 0.25
C ILE A 93 0.47 -17.38 -0.54
N TYR A 94 0.61 -17.30 -1.87
CA TYR A 94 0.53 -18.51 -2.71
C TYR A 94 1.85 -19.31 -2.78
N GLY A 95 2.95 -18.77 -2.24
CA GLY A 95 4.24 -19.44 -2.22
C GLY A 95 4.79 -19.76 -3.63
N LYS A 96 5.40 -20.94 -3.76
CA LYS A 96 5.92 -21.48 -5.03
C LYS A 96 5.08 -22.61 -5.60
N ASP A 97 4.33 -23.30 -4.75
CA ASP A 97 3.51 -24.44 -5.12
C ASP A 97 2.03 -24.10 -4.87
N PRO A 98 1.25 -23.83 -5.94
CA PRO A 98 -0.15 -23.45 -5.82
C PRO A 98 -1.06 -24.62 -5.40
N THR A 99 -0.54 -25.85 -5.31
CA THR A 99 -1.34 -27.02 -4.89
C THR A 99 -1.46 -27.14 -3.37
N LEU A 100 -0.63 -26.42 -2.61
CA LEU A 100 -0.63 -26.42 -1.14
C LEU A 100 -1.75 -25.53 -0.57
N VAL A 101 -3.01 -25.85 -0.88
CA VAL A 101 -4.17 -24.99 -0.58
C VAL A 101 -4.30 -24.66 0.91
N ASP A 102 -4.02 -25.61 1.80
CA ASP A 102 -4.09 -25.37 3.25
C ASP A 102 -3.05 -24.35 3.72
N ASP A 103 -1.83 -24.40 3.18
CA ASP A 103 -0.78 -23.43 3.47
C ASP A 103 -1.15 -22.04 2.93
N ILE A 104 -1.73 -21.97 1.73
CA ILE A 104 -2.20 -20.71 1.12
C ILE A 104 -3.28 -20.07 2.00
N VAL A 105 -4.24 -20.87 2.46
CA VAL A 105 -5.30 -20.40 3.37
C VAL A 105 -4.72 -19.94 4.70
N ALA A 106 -3.75 -20.69 5.26
CA ALA A 106 -3.07 -20.31 6.50
C ALA A 106 -2.31 -18.98 6.35
N GLN A 107 -1.56 -18.78 5.25
CA GLN A 107 -0.88 -17.52 4.99
C GLN A 107 -1.87 -16.37 4.78
N ALA A 108 -2.94 -16.56 4.00
CA ALA A 108 -3.96 -15.53 3.80
C ALA A 108 -4.58 -15.07 5.13
N LYS A 109 -4.88 -16.02 6.04
CA LYS A 109 -5.35 -15.71 7.41
C LYS A 109 -4.32 -14.95 8.22
N ARG A 110 -3.04 -15.33 8.13
CA ARG A 110 -1.93 -14.63 8.80
C ARG A 110 -1.80 -13.18 8.32
N TYR A 111 -1.74 -12.93 7.01
CA TYR A 111 -1.67 -11.57 6.46
C TYR A 111 -2.91 -10.74 6.81
N LYS A 112 -4.11 -11.35 6.81
CA LYS A 112 -5.33 -10.69 7.29
C LYS A 112 -5.19 -10.25 8.75
N ALA A 113 -4.74 -11.13 9.63
CA ALA A 113 -4.59 -10.83 11.06
C ALA A 113 -3.58 -9.69 11.29
N GLU A 114 -2.40 -9.76 10.66
CA GLU A 114 -1.35 -8.75 10.77
C GLU A 114 -1.78 -7.38 10.21
N GLY A 115 -2.42 -7.38 9.03
CA GLY A 115 -2.92 -6.14 8.42
C GLY A 115 -4.04 -5.50 9.25
N TRP A 116 -4.95 -6.32 9.79
CA TRP A 116 -6.04 -5.82 10.63
C TRP A 116 -5.55 -5.31 11.98
N ALA A 117 -4.61 -6.00 12.62
CA ALA A 117 -3.98 -5.53 13.85
C ALA A 117 -3.28 -4.18 13.65
N ALA A 118 -2.53 -4.02 12.55
CA ALA A 118 -1.88 -2.75 12.23
C ALA A 118 -2.90 -1.62 11.95
N TYR A 119 -4.07 -1.93 11.39
CA TYR A 119 -5.15 -0.97 11.23
C TYR A 119 -5.75 -0.55 12.57
N LEU A 120 -6.05 -1.50 13.46
CA LEU A 120 -6.57 -1.21 14.80
C LEU A 120 -5.59 -0.34 15.59
N ASP A 121 -4.31 -0.72 15.62
CA ASP A 121 -3.24 0.08 16.23
C ASP A 121 -3.24 1.52 15.70
N ARG A 122 -3.46 1.70 14.39
CA ARG A 122 -3.44 3.02 13.76
C ARG A 122 -4.60 3.88 14.24
N ILE A 123 -5.81 3.35 14.27
CA ILE A 123 -7.00 4.14 14.64
C ILE A 123 -7.11 4.36 16.15
N GLU A 124 -6.47 3.52 16.97
CA GLU A 124 -6.37 3.70 18.42
C GLU A 124 -5.26 4.70 18.82
N SER A 125 -4.30 4.95 17.92
CA SER A 125 -3.21 5.92 18.14
C SER A 125 -3.57 7.36 17.76
N VAL A 126 -4.81 7.62 17.32
CA VAL A 126 -5.34 8.93 16.92
C VAL A 126 -6.09 9.60 18.07
#